data_AF-A0A514XL35-F1
#
_entry.id   AF-A0A514XL35-F1
#
_cell.length_a   1.000
_cell.length_b   1.000
_cell.length_c   1.000
_cell.angle_alpha   90.00
_cell.angle_beta   90.00
_cell.angle_gamma   90.00
#
_symmetry.space_group_name_H-M   'P 1'
#
loop_
_entity.id
_entity.type
_entity.pdbx_description
1 polymer ?
#
loop_
_entity_poly.entity_id
_entity_poly.type
_entity_poly.pdbx_seq_one_letter_code
_entity_poly.pdbx_strand_id
1 'polypeptide(L)'
;MKNDALLKIVETQLQETKYMREKTSDFINRVVQLYTLQLMGQGNIPLDYMEEVLADVEAEAIEMYRKKTYGFLTLEEYRRHKFRQADDN
;
A
#
# COMPACT_ATOMS: atom_id res chain seq x y z
N MET A 1 17.32 -10.88 -0.37
CA MET A 1 15.99 -10.49 -0.88
C MET A 1 16.16 -9.10 -1.49
N LYS A 2 15.89 -8.93 -2.80
CA LYS A 2 15.86 -7.61 -3.43
C LYS A 2 14.85 -6.78 -2.64
N ASN A 3 15.24 -5.57 -2.22
CA ASN A 3 14.42 -4.67 -1.40
C ASN A 3 12.97 -4.60 -1.93
N ASP A 4 12.01 -5.11 -1.15
CA ASP A 4 10.57 -4.98 -1.44
C ASP A 4 10.14 -3.53 -1.21
N ALA A 5 10.52 -2.62 -2.12
CA ALA A 5 10.18 -1.21 -2.03
C ALA A 5 8.65 -1.01 -2.00
N LEU A 6 7.89 -1.82 -2.75
CA LEU A 6 6.43 -1.85 -2.69
C LEU A 6 5.92 -2.23 -1.30
N LEU A 7 6.45 -3.29 -0.69
CA LEU A 7 6.09 -3.68 0.68
C LEU A 7 6.36 -2.56 1.68
N LYS A 8 7.51 -1.89 1.57
CA LYS A 8 7.85 -0.77 2.45
C LYS A 8 6.87 0.39 2.28
N ILE A 9 6.44 0.69 1.06
CA ILE A 9 5.39 1.69 0.79
C ILE A 9 4.08 1.25 1.44
N VAL A 10 3.65 0.00 1.24
CA VAL A 10 2.43 -0.56 1.85
C VAL A 10 2.48 -0.43 3.37
N GLU A 11 3.57 -0.84 4.01
CA GLU A 11 3.73 -0.78 5.47
C GLU A 11 3.72 0.66 6.00
N THR A 12 4.41 1.57 5.30
CA THR A 12 4.43 2.99 5.66
C THR A 12 3.03 3.59 5.54
N GLN A 13 2.34 3.37 4.42
CA GLN A 13 0.99 3.89 4.19
C GLN A 13 -0.05 3.28 5.14
N LEU A 14 0.13 2.02 5.54
CA LEU A 14 -0.73 1.38 6.56
C LEU A 14 -0.64 2.10 7.91
N GLN A 15 0.49 2.73 8.21
CA GLN A 15 0.71 3.47 9.45
C GLN A 15 0.26 4.94 9.39
N GLU A 16 -0.18 5.43 8.23
CA GLU A 16 -0.60 6.82 8.06
C GLU A 16 -1.93 7.11 8.77
N THR A 17 -1.89 7.86 9.87
CA THR A 17 -3.07 8.23 10.68
C THR A 17 -3.85 9.40 10.10
N LYS A 18 -3.28 10.14 9.13
CA LYS A 18 -3.99 11.23 8.45
C LYS A 18 -5.26 10.76 7.71
N TYR A 19 -5.29 9.50 7.28
CA TYR A 19 -6.37 8.94 6.46
C TYR A 19 -7.16 7.82 7.16
N MET A 20 -7.45 7.93 8.45
CA MET A 20 -8.08 6.83 9.23
C MET A 20 -9.33 6.19 8.59
N ARG A 21 -10.17 6.97 7.89
CA ARG A 21 -11.44 6.51 7.27
C ARG A 21 -11.34 6.26 5.77
N GLU A 22 -10.13 6.10 5.28
CA GLU A 22 -9.86 5.81 3.88
C GLU A 22 -10.47 4.49 3.43
N LYS A 23 -11.04 4.48 2.22
CA LYS A 23 -11.48 3.25 1.56
C LYS A 23 -10.26 2.46 1.07
N THR A 24 -10.36 1.14 1.10
CA THR A 24 -9.30 0.26 0.61
C THR A 24 -8.90 0.56 -0.83
N SER A 25 -9.84 0.89 -1.73
CA SER A 25 -9.53 1.29 -3.11
C SER A 25 -8.62 2.52 -3.18
N ASP A 26 -8.90 3.53 -2.37
CA ASP A 26 -8.14 4.79 -2.36
C ASP A 26 -6.73 4.56 -1.79
N PHE A 27 -6.62 3.68 -0.79
CA PHE A 27 -5.35 3.24 -0.24
C PHE A 27 -4.48 2.54 -1.30
N ILE A 28 -5.06 1.56 -2.00
CA ILE A 28 -4.36 0.80 -3.05
C ILE A 28 -3.93 1.73 -4.18
N ASN A 29 -4.82 2.59 -4.67
CA ASN A 29 -4.51 3.58 -5.70
C ASN A 29 -3.32 4.47 -5.32
N ARG A 30 -3.27 4.93 -4.06
CA ARG A 30 -2.15 5.73 -3.57
C ARG A 30 -0.84 4.94 -3.56
N VAL A 31 -0.85 3.70 -3.06
CA VAL A 31 0.34 2.84 -3.03
C VAL A 31 0.87 2.61 -4.46
N VAL A 32 -0.02 2.26 -5.39
CA VAL A 32 0.32 2.03 -6.81
C VAL A 32 0.95 3.29 -7.41
N GLN A 33 0.34 4.46 -7.19
CA GLN A 33 0.88 5.74 -7.68
C GLN A 33 2.27 6.04 -7.11
N LEU A 34 2.47 5.87 -5.80
CA LEU A 34 3.75 6.11 -5.14
C LEU A 34 4.85 5.19 -5.69
N TYR A 35 4.54 3.91 -5.87
CA TYR A 35 5.50 2.95 -6.39
C TYR A 35 5.80 3.19 -7.88
N THR A 36 4.79 3.50 -8.68
CA THR A 36 4.96 3.82 -10.10
C THR A 36 5.83 5.05 -10.30
N LEU A 37 5.62 6.12 -9.52
CA LEU A 37 6.48 7.30 -9.54
C LEU A 37 7.94 6.96 -9.22
N GLN A 38 8.17 6.05 -8.27
CA GLN A 38 9.51 5.55 -7.96
C GLN A 38 10.11 4.77 -9.14
N LEU A 39 9.34 3.91 -9.80
CA LEU A 39 9.80 3.15 -10.98
C LEU A 39 10.11 4.06 -12.17
N MET A 40 9.28 5.08 -12.41
CA MET A 40 9.50 6.10 -13.44
C MET A 40 10.77 6.90 -13.17
N GLY A 41 11.01 7.29 -11.92
CA GLY A 41 12.24 7.99 -11.51
C GLY A 41 13.52 7.15 -11.68
N GLN A 42 13.40 5.82 -11.75
CA GLN A 42 14.51 4.91 -12.01
C GLN A 42 14.71 4.62 -13.52
N GLY A 43 13.85 5.15 -14.39
CA GLY A 43 13.97 5.04 -15.85
C GLY A 43 13.60 3.68 -16.44
N ASN A 44 12.81 2.86 -15.73
CA ASN A 44 12.70 1.43 -16.01
C ASN A 44 11.41 0.97 -16.74
N ILE A 45 10.48 1.86 -17.09
CA ILE A 45 9.21 1.43 -17.71
C ILE A 45 9.03 2.08 -19.10
N PRO A 46 9.09 1.30 -20.20
CA PRO A 46 8.63 1.77 -21.50
C PRO A 46 7.12 2.04 -21.44
N LEU A 47 6.67 3.17 -22.00
CA LEU A 47 5.29 3.64 -21.88
C LEU A 47 4.25 2.61 -22.35
N ASP A 48 4.59 1.83 -23.37
CA ASP A 48 3.70 0.80 -23.95
C ASP A 48 3.34 -0.32 -22.97
N TYR A 49 4.17 -0.54 -21.93
CA TYR A 49 3.94 -1.55 -20.89
C TYR A 49 3.43 -0.94 -19.57
N MET A 50 3.14 0.37 -19.54
CA MET A 50 2.77 1.06 -18.30
C MET A 50 1.47 0.50 -17.70
N GLU A 51 0.48 0.20 -18.53
CA GLU A 51 -0.81 -0.34 -18.07
C GLU A 51 -0.65 -1.74 -17.46
N GLU A 52 0.13 -2.61 -18.10
CA GLU A 52 0.45 -3.95 -17.58
C GLU A 52 1.20 -3.87 -16.25
N VAL A 53 2.22 -3.00 -16.17
CA VAL A 53 2.97 -2.79 -14.92
C VAL A 53 2.07 -2.25 -13.82
N LEU A 54 1.15 -1.32 -14.12
CA LEU A 54 0.20 -0.80 -13.13
C LEU A 54 -0.73 -1.90 -12.61
N ALA A 55 -1.24 -2.75 -13.50
CA ALA A 55 -2.11 -3.86 -13.13
C ALA A 55 -1.38 -4.89 -12.24
N ASP A 56 -0.13 -5.22 -12.58
CA ASP A 56 0.70 -6.13 -11.78
C ASP A 56 0.98 -5.56 -10.38
N VAL A 57 1.37 -4.28 -10.32
CA VAL A 57 1.62 -3.57 -9.06
C VAL A 57 0.35 -3.48 -8.21
N GLU A 58 -0.81 -3.22 -8.82
CA GLU A 58 -2.09 -3.20 -8.12
C GLU A 58 -2.42 -4.56 -7.51
N ALA A 59 -2.29 -5.64 -8.29
CA ALA A 59 -2.54 -7.00 -7.83
C ALA A 59 -1.63 -7.37 -6.64
N GLU A 60 -0.34 -7.04 -6.74
CA GLU A 60 0.63 -7.29 -5.69
C GLU A 60 0.33 -6.44 -4.42
N ALA A 61 -0.01 -5.16 -4.59
CA ALA A 61 -0.37 -4.28 -3.48
C ALA A 61 -1.63 -4.77 -2.74
N ILE A 62 -2.62 -5.27 -3.46
CA ILE A 62 -3.83 -5.88 -2.87
C ILE A 62 -3.48 -7.12 -2.05
N GLU A 63 -2.62 -7.99 -2.58
CA GLU A 63 -2.19 -9.20 -1.87
C GLU A 63 -1.43 -8.85 -0.59
N MET A 64 -0.47 -7.92 -0.67
CA MET A 64 0.27 -7.43 0.50
C MET A 64 -0.65 -6.80 1.54
N TYR A 65 -1.58 -5.93 1.11
CA TYR A 65 -2.58 -5.32 1.98
C TYR A 65 -3.39 -6.39 2.73
N ARG A 66 -3.90 -7.40 2.03
CA ARG A 66 -4.71 -8.48 2.63
C ARG A 66 -3.91 -9.29 3.64
N LYS A 67 -2.65 -9.62 3.33
CA LYS A 67 -1.77 -10.35 4.25
C LYS A 67 -1.47 -9.55 5.52
N LYS A 68 -1.31 -8.23 5.41
CA LYS A 68 -1.01 -7.34 6.55
C LYS A 68 -2.23 -6.99 7.39
N THR A 69 -3.41 -6.95 6.78
CA THR A 69 -4.67 -6.57 7.44
C THR A 69 -5.59 -7.76 7.71
N TYR A 70 -5.05 -8.98 7.64
CA TYR A 70 -5.82 -10.20 7.85
C TYR A 70 -6.56 -10.16 9.20
N GLY A 71 -7.85 -10.51 9.19
CA GLY A 71 -8.70 -10.47 10.37
C GLY A 71 -9.43 -9.13 10.60
N PHE A 72 -9.21 -8.12 9.76
CA PHE A 72 -9.93 -6.84 9.82
C PHE A 72 -10.81 -6.66 8.58
N LEU A 73 -12.03 -6.17 8.76
CA LEU A 73 -12.99 -5.93 7.66
C LEU A 73 -12.66 -4.67 6.88
N THR A 74 -12.02 -3.70 7.53
CA THR A 74 -11.69 -2.40 6.93
C THR A 74 -10.30 -1.93 7.35
N LEU A 75 -9.71 -1.06 6.51
CA LEU A 75 -8.46 -0.38 6.84
C LEU A 75 -8.58 0.47 8.11
N GLU A 76 -9.74 1.09 8.33
CA GLU A 76 -10.03 1.84 9.56
C GLU A 76 -9.93 0.95 10.79
N GLU A 77 -10.54 -0.23 10.75
CA GLU A 77 -10.52 -1.19 11.85
C GLU A 77 -9.10 -1.66 12.17
N TYR A 78 -8.33 -2.02 11.14
CA TYR A 78 -6.93 -2.37 11.29
C TYR A 78 -6.12 -1.24 11.93
N ARG A 79 -6.25 0.00 11.42
CA ARG A 79 -5.53 1.17 11.95
C ARG A 79 -5.92 1.45 13.39
N ARG A 80 -7.22 1.43 13.72
CA ARG A 80 -7.70 1.61 15.09
C ARG A 80 -7.13 0.56 16.04
N HIS A 81 -7.12 -0.71 15.65
CA HIS A 81 -6.55 -1.77 16.47
C HIS A 81 -5.05 -1.57 16.70
N LYS A 82 -4.30 -1.23 15.65
CA LYS A 82 -2.85 -1.03 15.73
C LYS A 82 -2.46 0.19 16.57
N PHE A 83 -3.22 1.28 16.47
CA PHE A 83 -2.88 2.55 17.13
C PHE A 83 -3.54 2.77 18.48
N ARG A 84 -4.66 2.09 18.82
CA ARG A 84 -5.20 2.12 20.19
C ARG A 84 -4.25 1.48 21.20
N GLN A 85 -3.51 0.45 20.81
CA GLN A 85 -2.57 -0.22 21.71
C GLN A 85 -1.37 0.65 22.12
N ALA A 86 -1.15 1.80 21.47
CA ALA A 86 -0.06 2.71 21.81
C ALA A 86 -0.39 3.68 22.96
N ASP A 87 -1.67 3.88 23.27
CA ASP A 87 -2.13 4.80 24.33
C ASP A 87 -2.41 4.12 25.67
N ASP A 88 -2.42 2.78 25.72
CA ASP A 88 -2.74 1.97 26.91
C ASP A 88 -1.47 1.43 27.64
N ASN A 89 -0.28 1.99 27.39
CA ASN A 89 0.98 1.55 28.02
C ASN A 89 1.85 2.72 28.51
#